data_AF-A0A7K2NSZ9-F1
#
_entry.id   AF-A0A7K2NSZ9-F1
#
_cell.length_a   1.000
_cell.length_b   1.000
_cell.length_c   1.000
_cell.angle_alpha   90.00
_cell.angle_beta   90.00
_cell.angle_gamma   90.00
#
_symmetry.space_group_name_H-M   'P 1'
#
loop_
_entity.id
_entity.type
_entity.pdbx_description
1 polymer ?
#
loop_
_entity_poly.entity_id
_entity_poly.type
_entity_poly.pdbx_seq_one_letter_code
_entity_poly.pdbx_strand_id
1 'polypeptide(L)'
;WTMPWYSAQPSLDSLLVGREPGLFHLVCYLRDGDRVFETYWTNRRGAEAVDYSYALMDLTAFGRQEDWEDSPAGWPRLGQATRTLGGAPDWPPLREAQGGRPTAQWPRINPNHSPVPDAIAHPAGGPGHQC
;
A
#
# COMPACT_ATOMS: atom_id res chain seq x y z
N TRP A 1 -19.68 23.12 -15.64
CA TRP A 1 -18.80 22.70 -14.53
C TRP A 1 -17.42 22.43 -15.10
N THR A 2 -16.37 22.88 -14.41
CA THR A 2 -14.97 22.74 -14.84
C THR A 2 -14.29 21.81 -13.85
N MET A 3 -13.85 20.64 -14.30
CA MET A 3 -13.07 19.72 -13.46
C MET A 3 -11.58 20.01 -13.66
N PRO A 4 -10.83 20.38 -12.61
CA PRO A 4 -9.39 20.44 -12.73
C PRO A 4 -8.85 19.03 -13.01
N TRP A 5 -7.98 18.92 -14.01
CA TRP A 5 -7.27 17.68 -14.31
C TRP A 5 -5.79 17.89 -13.99
N TYR A 6 -5.15 16.84 -13.45
CA TYR A 6 -3.73 16.84 -13.12
C TYR A 6 -3.09 15.60 -13.71
N SER A 7 -1.84 15.72 -14.17
CA SER A 7 -1.04 14.60 -14.65
C SER A 7 0.09 14.31 -13.68
N ALA A 8 0.35 13.03 -13.42
CA ALA A 8 1.59 12.58 -12.82
C ALA A 8 2.69 12.30 -13.87
N GLN A 9 2.44 12.53 -15.16
CA GLN A 9 3.39 12.25 -16.24
C GLN A 9 4.77 12.92 -16.04
N PRO A 10 4.87 14.18 -15.60
CA PRO A 10 6.18 14.79 -15.32
C PRO A 10 6.95 14.14 -14.16
N SER A 11 6.30 13.32 -13.35
CA SER A 11 6.85 12.69 -12.14
C SER A 11 7.19 11.21 -12.33
N LEU A 12 7.06 10.66 -13.55
CA LEU A 12 7.27 9.23 -13.80
C LEU A 12 8.67 8.77 -13.36
N ASP A 13 9.71 9.57 -13.60
CA ASP A 13 11.09 9.23 -13.20
C ASP A 13 11.25 9.07 -11.69
N SER A 14 10.42 9.74 -10.89
CA SER A 14 10.42 9.63 -9.42
C SER A 14 9.48 8.54 -8.91
N LEU A 15 8.35 8.30 -9.58
CA LEU A 15 7.31 7.36 -9.14
C LEU A 15 7.55 5.93 -9.65
N LEU A 16 8.29 5.77 -10.75
CA LEU A 16 8.54 4.50 -11.41
C LEU A 16 10.03 4.15 -11.46
N VAL A 17 10.81 4.56 -10.46
CA VAL A 17 12.23 4.19 -10.34
C VAL A 17 12.37 2.67 -10.43
N GLY A 18 13.10 2.19 -11.43
CA GLY A 18 13.31 0.75 -11.66
C GLY A 18 12.09 -0.01 -12.20
N ARG A 19 11.06 0.70 -12.69
CA ARG A 19 9.80 0.12 -13.22
C ARG A 19 9.59 0.49 -14.67
N GLU A 20 8.75 -0.28 -15.36
CA GLU A 20 8.47 -0.13 -16.79
C GLU A 20 7.40 0.95 -17.05
N PRO A 21 7.73 2.08 -17.69
CA PRO A 21 6.73 3.06 -18.10
C PRO A 21 5.80 2.45 -19.16
N GLY A 22 4.49 2.71 -19.03
CA GLY A 22 3.47 2.15 -19.93
C GLY A 22 2.87 0.82 -19.46
N LEU A 23 3.45 0.17 -18.45
CA LEU A 23 2.81 -0.95 -17.75
C LEU A 23 1.96 -0.44 -16.57
N PHE A 24 0.82 -1.10 -16.33
CA PHE A 24 0.01 -0.81 -15.15
C PHE A 24 0.74 -1.20 -13.86
N HIS A 25 0.85 -0.23 -12.95
CA HIS A 25 1.39 -0.41 -11.60
C HIS A 25 0.34 0.04 -10.59
N LEU A 26 0.04 -0.83 -9.63
CA LEU A 26 -0.70 -0.46 -8.45
C LEU A 26 0.31 -0.07 -7.38
N VAL A 27 0.26 1.18 -6.90
CA VAL A 27 1.22 1.72 -5.92
C VAL A 27 0.47 2.45 -4.83
N CYS A 28 0.83 2.21 -3.58
CA CYS A 28 0.30 2.92 -2.42
C CYS A 28 1.41 3.77 -1.80
N TYR A 29 1.09 5.05 -1.60
CA TYR A 29 1.96 6.00 -0.92
C TYR A 29 1.30 6.48 0.38
N LEU A 30 2.08 6.55 1.45
CA LEU A 30 1.71 7.17 2.72
C LEU A 30 2.51 8.47 2.88
N ARG A 31 1.81 9.58 3.11
CA ARG A 31 2.43 10.85 3.46
C ARG A 31 2.40 11.05 4.97
N ASP A 32 3.55 11.39 5.54
CA ASP A 32 3.70 11.79 6.94
C ASP A 32 4.52 13.09 6.99
N GLY A 33 3.83 14.20 7.29
CA GLY A 33 4.37 15.55 7.18
C GLY A 33 4.89 15.87 5.78
N ASP A 34 6.19 16.15 5.68
CA ASP A 34 6.89 16.47 4.43
C ASP A 34 7.52 15.24 3.75
N ARG A 35 7.28 14.04 4.30
CA ARG A 35 7.84 12.78 3.80
C ARG A 35 6.76 11.95 3.12
N VAL A 36 7.16 11.25 2.06
CA VAL A 36 6.31 10.29 1.36
C VAL A 36 7.02 8.94 1.37
N PHE A 37 6.28 7.91 1.77
CA PHE A 37 6.74 6.54 1.82
C PHE A 37 5.93 5.72 0.84
N GLU A 38 6.61 4.92 0.03
CA GLU A 38 5.94 3.85 -0.70
C GLU A 38 5.70 2.69 0.26
N THR A 39 4.45 2.26 0.41
CA THR A 39 4.07 1.21 1.36
C THR A 39 3.73 -0.11 0.66
N TYR A 40 3.36 -0.05 -0.61
CA TYR A 40 3.06 -1.21 -1.42
C TYR A 40 3.24 -0.89 -2.90
N TRP A 41 3.69 -1.87 -3.67
CA TRP A 41 3.52 -1.82 -5.11
C TRP A 41 3.44 -3.23 -5.72
N THR A 42 2.72 -3.34 -6.83
CA THR A 42 2.68 -4.56 -7.66
C THR A 42 2.36 -4.21 -9.11
N ASN A 43 2.57 -5.16 -10.02
CA ASN A 43 2.13 -5.09 -11.41
C ASN A 43 1.52 -6.42 -11.88
N ARG A 44 1.14 -6.49 -13.17
CA ARG A 44 0.59 -7.70 -13.81
C ARG A 44 -0.58 -8.28 -13.02
N ARG A 45 -0.56 -9.59 -12.70
CA ARG A 45 -1.64 -10.26 -11.98
C ARG A 45 -1.84 -9.74 -10.55
N GLY A 46 -0.84 -9.07 -9.97
CA GLY A 46 -1.04 -8.42 -8.68
C GLY A 46 -2.03 -7.24 -8.75
N ALA A 47 -2.31 -6.71 -9.95
CA ALA A 47 -3.36 -5.73 -10.17
C ALA A 47 -4.78 -6.34 -10.17
N GLU A 48 -4.94 -7.66 -10.19
CA GLU A 48 -6.27 -8.30 -10.09
C GLU A 48 -6.94 -7.99 -8.73
N ALA A 49 -6.16 -7.60 -7.71
CA ALA A 49 -6.67 -7.16 -6.41
C ALA A 49 -7.54 -5.88 -6.47
N VAL A 50 -7.54 -5.16 -7.59
CA VAL A 50 -8.28 -3.91 -7.77
C VAL A 50 -9.77 -4.16 -8.08
N ASP A 51 -10.18 -5.39 -8.39
CA ASP A 51 -11.58 -5.72 -8.74
C ASP A 51 -12.59 -5.38 -7.65
N TYR A 52 -12.17 -5.40 -6.37
CA TYR A 52 -13.02 -5.03 -5.24
C TYR A 52 -12.42 -3.86 -4.45
N SER A 53 -13.22 -2.81 -4.26
CA SER A 53 -12.83 -1.59 -3.52
C SER A 53 -12.28 -1.89 -2.12
N TYR A 54 -12.86 -2.87 -1.42
CA TYR A 54 -12.39 -3.29 -0.11
C TYR A 54 -11.06 -4.03 -0.12
N ALA A 55 -10.72 -4.74 -1.20
CA ALA A 55 -9.40 -5.36 -1.35
C ALA A 55 -8.33 -4.30 -1.61
N LEU A 56 -8.67 -3.24 -2.36
CA LEU A 56 -7.79 -2.11 -2.55
C LEU A 56 -7.49 -1.36 -1.24
N MET A 57 -8.50 -1.16 -0.37
CA MET A 57 -8.30 -0.51 0.92
C MET A 57 -7.36 -1.31 1.85
N ASP A 58 -7.43 -2.64 1.81
CA ASP A 58 -6.52 -3.50 2.59
C ASP A 58 -5.04 -3.30 2.21
N LEU A 59 -4.75 -2.89 0.97
CA LEU A 59 -3.38 -2.64 0.52
C LEU A 59 -2.83 -1.29 1.02
N THR A 60 -3.70 -0.40 1.51
CA THR A 60 -3.27 0.89 2.02
C THR A 60 -2.76 0.78 3.45
N ALA A 61 -1.87 1.69 3.84
CA ALA A 61 -1.30 1.70 5.18
C ALA A 61 -2.39 1.64 6.26
N PHE A 62 -3.45 2.44 6.15
CA PHE A 62 -4.51 2.55 7.17
C PHE A 62 -5.65 1.53 7.05
N GLY A 63 -5.60 0.60 6.10
CA GLY A 63 -6.67 -0.37 5.90
C GLY A 63 -8.04 0.25 5.62
N ARG A 64 -9.11 -0.39 6.13
CA ARG A 64 -10.50 0.06 5.90
C ARG A 64 -10.93 1.15 6.88
N GLN A 65 -10.28 1.22 8.04
CA GLN A 65 -10.62 2.09 9.17
C GLN A 65 -12.00 1.79 9.79
N GLU A 66 -12.39 0.52 9.79
CA GLU A 66 -13.63 0.06 10.38
C GLU A 66 -13.48 -0.19 11.88
N ASP A 67 -14.57 -0.09 12.65
CA ASP A 67 -14.53 -0.24 14.12
C ASP A 67 -14.05 -1.61 14.58
N TRP A 68 -14.38 -2.63 13.79
CA TRP A 68 -13.99 -4.00 14.05
C TRP A 68 -12.56 -4.32 13.59
N GLU A 69 -11.88 -3.43 12.86
CA GLU A 69 -10.52 -3.67 12.36
C GLU A 69 -9.48 -3.59 13.49
N ASP A 70 -8.54 -4.53 13.54
CA ASP A 70 -7.42 -4.49 14.50
C ASP A 70 -6.31 -3.57 13.99
N SER A 71 -6.52 -2.26 14.18
CA SER A 71 -5.57 -1.20 13.81
C SER A 71 -4.71 -0.74 15.00
N PRO A 72 -3.43 -0.41 14.78
CA PRO A 72 -2.54 0.10 15.83
C PRO A 72 -3.09 1.31 16.58
N ALA A 73 -2.66 1.47 17.84
CA ALA A 73 -3.01 2.63 18.65
C ALA A 73 -2.55 3.94 17.99
N GLY A 74 -3.41 4.95 18.02
CA GLY A 74 -3.14 6.28 17.43
C GLY A 74 -3.40 6.37 15.93
N TRP A 75 -3.79 5.27 15.27
CA TRP A 75 -4.19 5.32 13.86
C TRP A 75 -5.58 5.96 13.68
N PRO A 76 -5.79 6.71 12.58
CA PRO A 76 -7.11 7.23 12.26
C PRO A 76 -8.14 6.11 12.14
N ARG A 77 -9.29 6.27 12.80
CA ARG A 77 -10.42 5.36 12.71
C ARG A 77 -11.67 6.19 12.42
N LEU A 78 -12.36 5.85 11.34
CA LEU A 78 -13.60 6.51 10.93
C LEU A 78 -14.84 5.74 11.42
N GLY A 79 -14.66 4.46 11.76
CA GLY A 79 -15.66 3.62 12.41
C GLY A 79 -16.83 3.19 11.54
N GLN A 80 -16.83 3.55 10.25
CA GLN A 80 -17.92 3.20 9.35
C GLN A 80 -17.43 2.85 7.95
N ALA A 81 -18.13 1.91 7.33
CA ALA A 81 -17.93 1.52 5.93
C ALA A 81 -18.34 2.63 4.93
N THR A 82 -19.14 3.59 5.37
CA THR A 82 -19.67 4.67 4.53
C THR A 82 -18.84 5.94 4.71
N ARG A 83 -18.04 6.31 3.70
CA ARG A 83 -17.33 7.60 3.65
C ARG A 83 -18.12 8.61 2.83
N THR A 84 -19.06 9.30 3.47
CA THR A 84 -19.82 10.40 2.86
C THR A 84 -19.43 11.73 3.48
N LEU A 85 -19.22 12.75 2.64
CA LEU A 85 -18.97 14.13 3.10
C LEU A 85 -20.12 14.69 3.97
N GLY A 86 -21.32 14.11 3.86
CA GLY A 86 -22.50 14.45 4.66
C GLY A 86 -22.55 13.84 6.06
N GLY A 87 -21.50 13.12 6.48
CA GLY A 87 -21.49 12.40 7.76
C GLY A 87 -22.06 10.99 7.64
N ALA A 88 -22.09 10.28 8.77
CA ALA A 88 -22.65 8.94 8.91
C ALA A 88 -24.12 8.92 8.46
N PRO A 89 -24.58 7.88 7.74
CA PRO A 89 -26.00 7.75 7.45
C PRO A 89 -26.80 7.43 8.71
N ASP A 90 -28.06 7.88 8.77
CA ASP A 90 -28.91 7.77 9.97
C ASP A 90 -29.45 6.36 10.27
N TRP A 91 -29.17 5.38 9.40
CA TRP A 91 -29.62 4.00 9.58
C TRP A 91 -28.69 3.23 10.54
N PRO A 92 -29.21 2.23 11.30
CA PRO A 92 -28.41 1.51 12.29
C PRO A 92 -27.23 0.79 11.63
N PRO A 93 -25.98 0.96 12.11
CA PRO A 93 -24.82 0.37 11.45
C PRO A 93 -24.99 -1.14 11.20
N LEU A 94 -24.52 -1.59 10.03
CA LEU A 94 -24.46 -3.01 9.71
C LEU A 94 -23.61 -3.67 10.80
N ARG A 95 -24.20 -4.67 11.47
CA ARG A 95 -23.68 -5.39 12.66
C ARG A 95 -22.19 -5.21 12.91
N GLU A 96 -21.85 -4.76 14.12
CA GLU A 96 -20.50 -4.87 14.68
C GLU A 96 -20.02 -6.31 14.50
N ALA A 97 -19.05 -6.54 13.60
CA ALA A 97 -18.45 -7.86 13.45
C ALA A 97 -17.54 -8.12 14.67
N GLN A 98 -17.88 -9.11 15.50
CA GLN A 98 -17.13 -9.44 16.74
C GLN A 98 -15.72 -10.03 16.50
N GLY A 99 -15.25 -10.09 15.25
CA GLY A 99 -13.98 -10.71 14.88
C GLY A 99 -13.11 -9.71 14.15
N GLY A 100 -12.04 -9.26 14.81
CA GLY A 100 -11.09 -8.36 14.20
C GLY A 100 -10.36 -9.02 13.04
N ARG A 101 -10.60 -8.53 11.82
CA ARG A 101 -9.67 -8.83 10.73
C ARG A 101 -8.46 -7.94 10.94
N PRO A 102 -7.24 -8.50 10.91
CA PRO A 102 -6.05 -7.69 10.90
C PRO A 102 -6.10 -6.76 9.69
N THR A 103 -5.79 -5.48 9.89
CA THR A 103 -5.27 -4.66 8.77
C THR A 103 -4.12 -5.43 8.11
N ALA A 104 -3.87 -5.27 6.82
CA ALA A 104 -2.67 -5.83 6.22
C ALA A 104 -1.44 -5.27 6.96
N GLN A 105 -0.88 -6.07 7.86
CA GLN A 105 0.32 -5.74 8.60
C GLN A 105 1.49 -6.10 7.70
N TRP A 106 2.21 -5.10 7.21
CA TRP A 106 3.46 -5.30 6.48
C TRP A 106 4.47 -5.99 7.41
N PRO A 107 5.27 -6.95 6.89
CA PRO A 107 6.35 -7.52 7.68
C PRO A 107 7.24 -6.39 8.18
N ARG A 108 7.34 -6.27 9.51
CA ARG A 108 8.17 -5.25 10.15
C ARG A 108 9.60 -5.43 9.64
N ILE A 109 10.23 -4.35 9.19
CA ILE A 109 11.69 -4.31 9.12
C ILE A 109 12.15 -4.51 10.56
N ASN A 110 12.71 -5.69 10.86
CA ASN A 110 13.44 -5.88 12.10
C ASN A 110 14.57 -4.85 12.06
N PRO A 111 14.78 -4.00 13.08
CA PRO A 111 15.88 -3.05 13.11
C PRO A 111 17.25 -3.75 12.92
N ASN A 112 17.33 -5.06 13.15
CA ASN A 112 18.50 -5.90 12.91
C ASN A 112 18.52 -6.62 11.55
N HIS A 113 17.56 -6.35 10.66
CA HIS A 113 17.47 -6.98 9.34
C HIS A 113 17.10 -5.93 8.29
N SER A 114 18.12 -5.24 7.76
CA SER A 114 17.95 -4.44 6.56
C SER A 114 17.77 -5.37 5.35
N PRO A 115 16.86 -5.06 4.41
CA PRO A 115 16.67 -5.83 3.18
C PRO A 115 17.70 -5.47 2.09
N VAL A 116 18.64 -4.58 2.40
CA VAL A 116 19.77 -4.26 1.52
C VAL A 116 20.65 -5.51 1.49
N PRO A 117 20.80 -6.21 0.35
CA PRO A 117 21.83 -7.23 0.25
C PRO A 117 23.16 -6.51 0.46
N ASP A 118 23.97 -6.96 1.43
CA ASP A 118 25.37 -6.57 1.48
C ASP A 118 25.93 -6.80 0.07
N ALA A 119 26.45 -5.74 -0.54
CA ALA A 119 27.06 -5.82 -1.86
C ALA A 119 28.10 -6.93 -1.81
N ILE A 120 27.82 -8.03 -2.52
CA ILE A 120 28.75 -9.14 -2.64
C ILE A 120 29.97 -8.59 -3.38
N ALA A 121 31.05 -8.37 -2.63
CA ALA A 121 32.37 -8.16 -3.20
C ALA A 121 32.69 -9.39 -4.05
N HIS A 122 32.83 -9.20 -5.36
CA HIS A 122 33.31 -10.25 -6.27
C HIS A 122 34.79 -10.54 -5.96
N PRO A 123 35.18 -11.75 -5.56
CA PRO A 123 36.55 -12.18 -5.70
C PRO A 123 36.77 -12.68 -7.13
N ALA A 124 37.84 -12.21 -7.76
CA ALA A 124 38.35 -12.71 -9.02
C ALA A 124 38.85 -14.15 -8.86
N GLY A 125 38.43 -15.08 -9.72
CA GLY A 125 39.10 -16.38 -9.84
C GLY A 125 38.30 -17.52 -10.47
N GLY A 126 38.42 -17.66 -11.80
CA GLY A 126 38.64 -18.95 -12.51
C GLY A 126 37.50 -19.98 -12.63
N PRO A 127 37.48 -20.79 -13.71
CA PRO A 127 36.28 -21.45 -14.22
C PRO A 127 36.04 -22.85 -13.66
N GLY A 128 34.77 -23.25 -13.54
CA GLY A 128 34.39 -24.60 -13.13
C GLY A 128 32.92 -24.93 -13.34
N HIS A 129 32.62 -25.47 -14.52
CA HIS A 129 31.62 -26.49 -14.88
C HIS A 129 30.16 -26.44 -14.38
N GLN A 130 29.26 -26.58 -15.36
CA GLN A 130 27.82 -26.81 -15.29
C GLN A 130 27.43 -28.10 -14.55
N CYS A 131 26.28 -28.06 -13.88
CA CYS A 131 25.19 -29.04 -13.95
C CYS A 131 23.86 -28.30 -13.74
#